data_AF-A0A7W4J374-F1
#
_entry.id   AF-A0A7W4J374-F1
#
_cell.length_a   1.000
_cell.length_b   1.000
_cell.length_c   1.000
_cell.angle_alpha   90.00
_cell.angle_beta   90.00
_cell.angle_gamma   90.00
#
_symmetry.space_group_name_H-M   'P 1'
#
loop_
_entity.id
_entity.type
_entity.pdbx_description
1 polymer ?
#
loop_
_entity_poly.entity_id
_entity_poly.type
_entity_poly.pdbx_seq_one_letter_code
_entity_poly.pdbx_strand_id
1 'polypeptide(L)' 'MRQEILIGVERRRRWSDEQKMRVLSEVGVDGATVSDVARRHDLTRQHLYQWRRWLRQRSPAGDHGVRFLPLERVEYVIL' A
#
# COMPACT_ATOMS: atom_id res chain seq x y z
N MET A 1 -5.89 22.24 -7.13
CA MET A 1 -5.83 21.40 -8.35
C MET A 1 -4.44 20.80 -8.45
N ARG A 2 -4.26 19.49 -8.22
CA ARG A 2 -3.03 18.78 -8.59
C ARG A 2 -3.35 17.33 -8.88
N GLN A 3 -3.70 17.09 -10.14
CA GLN A 3 -3.62 15.78 -10.76
C GLN A 3 -2.24 15.75 -11.43
N GLU A 4 -1.23 15.23 -10.75
CA GLU A 4 0.03 14.93 -11.41
C GLU A 4 -0.16 13.65 -12.20
N ILE A 5 -0.46 13.85 -13.49
CA ILE A 5 -0.40 12.83 -14.52
C ILE A 5 1.09 12.53 -14.69
N LEU A 6 1.54 11.37 -14.21
CA LEU A 6 2.88 10.86 -14.49
C LEU A 6 2.95 10.51 -15.99
N ILE A 7 3.66 11.35 -16.75
CA ILE A 7 3.81 11.21 -18.20
C ILE A 7 5.17 10.57 -18.47
N GLY A 8 5.21 9.29 -18.83
CA GLY A 8 6.44 8.66 -19.32
C GLY A 8 6.31 7.15 -19.39
N VAL A 9 5.97 6.62 -20.58
CA VAL A 9 5.95 5.18 -20.98
C VAL A 9 4.95 4.27 -20.23
N GLU A 10 4.71 4.51 -18.95
CA GLU A 10 3.81 3.82 -18.01
C GLU A 10 2.32 4.16 -18.18
N ARG A 11 1.93 4.63 -19.37
CA ARG A 11 0.71 5.43 -19.60
C ARG A 11 -0.61 4.64 -19.66
N ARG A 12 -0.62 3.32 -19.46
CA ARG A 12 -1.87 2.52 -19.51
C ARG A 12 -1.94 1.33 -18.56
N ARG A 13 -1.11 1.24 -17.51
CA ARG A 13 -1.43 0.25 -16.47
C ARG A 13 -2.64 0.76 -15.67
N ARG A 14 -3.83 0.48 -16.19
CA ARG A 14 -5.07 0.60 -15.43
C ARG A 14 -4.97 -0.45 -14.32
N TRP A 15 -4.63 0.01 -13.12
CA TRP A 15 -4.66 -0.84 -11.94
C TRP A 15 -6.11 -1.14 -11.60
N SER A 16 -6.51 -2.40 -11.78
CA SER A 16 -7.77 -2.90 -11.25
C SER A 16 -7.76 -2.79 -9.73
N ASP A 17 -8.94 -2.77 -9.12
CA ASP A 17 -9.06 -2.69 -7.67
C ASP A 17 -8.38 -3.89 -6.99
N GLU A 18 -8.45 -5.07 -7.60
CA GLU A 18 -7.73 -6.26 -7.15
C GLU A 18 -6.20 -6.07 -7.20
N GLN A 19 -5.67 -5.51 -8.29
CA GLN A 19 -4.24 -5.27 -8.41
C GLN A 19 -3.75 -4.26 -7.36
N LYS A 20 -4.53 -3.20 -7.10
CA LYS A 20 -4.23 -2.24 -6.03
C LYS A 20 -4.20 -2.92 -4.66
N MET A 21 -5.18 -3.79 -4.39
CA MET A 21 -5.24 -4.53 -3.12
C MET A 21 -4.08 -5.50 -2.96
N ARG A 22 -3.71 -6.22 -4.02
CA ARG A 22 -2.55 -7.12 -4.02
C ARG A 22 -1.27 -6.38 -3.65
N VAL A 23 -0.99 -5.26 -4.33
CA VAL A 23 0.19 -4.44 -4.02
C VAL A 23 0.13 -3.89 -2.59
N LEU A 24 -1.04 -3.40 -2.14
CA LEU A 24 -1.18 -2.88 -0.78
C LEU A 24 -0.99 -3.95 0.30
N SER A 25 -1.36 -5.21 0.01
CA SER A 25 -1.18 -6.32 0.95
C SER A 25 0.27 -6.74 1.15
N GLU A 26 1.16 -6.42 0.22
CA GLU A 26 2.61 -6.68 0.38
C GLU A 26 3.26 -5.77 1.42
N VAL A 27 2.62 -4.65 1.77
CA VAL A 27 3.19 -3.71 2.75
C VAL A 27 3.13 -4.32 4.15
N GLY A 28 4.30 -4.46 4.78
CA GLY A 28 4.47 -5.07 6.10
C GLY A 28 4.78 -6.57 6.04
N VAL A 29 4.62 -7.22 4.88
CA VAL A 29 5.06 -8.61 4.67
C VAL A 29 6.59 -8.63 4.68
N ASP A 30 7.18 -9.51 5.50
CA ASP A 30 8.63 -9.64 5.69
C ASP A 30 9.33 -8.30 6.01
N GLY A 31 8.64 -7.40 6.71
CA GLY A 31 9.16 -6.07 7.04
C GLY A 31 9.21 -5.09 5.86
N ALA A 32 8.62 -5.43 4.70
CA ALA A 32 8.63 -4.57 3.53
C ALA A 32 7.92 -3.24 3.80
N THR A 33 8.63 -2.13 3.62
CA THR A 33 8.06 -0.80 3.83
C THR A 33 7.21 -0.36 2.62
N VAL A 34 6.41 0.69 2.82
CA VAL A 34 5.70 1.37 1.71
C VAL A 34 6.66 1.78 0.59
N SER A 35 7.88 2.20 0.95
CA SER A 35 8.91 2.60 -0.02
C SER A 35 9.42 1.41 -0.84
N ASP A 36 9.55 0.25 -0.21
CA ASP A 36 10.06 -0.96 -0.86
C ASP A 36 9.05 -1.55 -1.83
N VAL A 37 7.79 -1.65 -1.39
CA VAL A 37 6.69 -2.09 -2.25
C VAL A 37 6.48 -1.11 -3.41
N ALA A 38 6.55 0.20 -3.16
CA ALA A 38 6.44 1.19 -4.22
C ALA A 38 7.54 0.98 -5.29
N ARG A 39 8.80 0.79 -4.86
CA ARG A 39 9.93 0.54 -5.76
C ARG A 39 9.80 -0.76 -6.57
N ARG A 40 9.30 -1.84 -5.96
CA ARG A 40 9.10 -3.14 -6.65
C ARG A 40 8.07 -3.08 -7.78
N HIS A 41 7.12 -2.16 -7.68
CA HIS A 41 6.01 -2.02 -8.64
C HIS A 41 6.14 -0.76 -9.51
N ASP A 42 7.31 -0.11 -9.50
CA ASP A 42 7.60 1.17 -10.19
C ASP A 42 6.63 2.31 -9.82
N LEU A 43 6.06 2.24 -8.62
CA LEU A 43 5.14 3.24 -8.08
C LEU A 43 5.86 4.27 -7.22
N THR A 44 5.27 5.45 -7.11
CA THR A 44 5.61 6.40 -6.06
C THR A 44 4.90 6.02 -4.76
N ARG A 45 5.48 6.37 -3.60
CA ARG A 45 4.82 6.23 -2.29
C ARG A 45 3.45 6.91 -2.26
N GLN A 46 3.31 8.02 -2.98
CA GLN A 46 2.07 8.78 -3.08
C GLN A 46 0.94 7.98 -3.75
N HIS A 47 1.23 7.11 -4.73
CA HIS A 47 0.23 6.20 -5.31
C HIS A 47 -0.35 5.26 -4.24
N LEU A 48 0.51 4.62 -3.44
CA LEU A 48 0.06 3.72 -2.37
C LEU A 48 -0.74 4.45 -1.29
N TYR A 49 -0.37 5.67 -0.92
CA TYR A 49 -1.16 6.48 0.02
C TYR A 49 -2.53 6.88 -0.55
N GLN A 50 -2.59 7.22 -1.85
CA GLN A 50 -3.86 7.50 -2.51
C GLN A 50 -4.76 6.27 -2.54
N TRP A 51 -4.22 5.09 -2.84
CA TRP A 51 -4.98 3.83 -2.82
C TRP A 51 -5.46 3.46 -1.41
N ARG A 52 -4.64 3.65 -0.37
CA ARG A 52 -5.06 3.48 1.04
C ARG A 52 -6.21 4.41 1.40
N ARG A 53 -6.14 5.68 0.99
CA ARG A 53 -7.20 6.67 1.24
C ARG A 53 -8.48 6.27 0.49
N TRP A 54 -8.36 5.85 -0.76
CA TRP A 54 -9.48 5.38 -1.57
C TRP A 54 -10.14 4.13 -0.97
N LEU A 55 -9.36 3.19 -0.44
CA LEU A 55 -9.87 1.97 0.22
C LEU A 55 -10.68 2.33 1.48
N ARG A 56 -10.16 3.24 2.32
CA ARG A 56 -10.85 3.73 3.51
C ARG A 56 -12.16 4.47 3.22
N GLN A 57 -12.27 5.11 2.06
CA GLN A 57 -13.50 5.81 1.66
C GLN A 57 -14.56 4.85 1.10
N ARG A 58 -14.14 3.71 0.55
CA ARG A 58 -15.04 2.68 0.00
C ARG A 58 -15.52 1.67 1.02
N SER A 59 -14.74 1.44 2.06
CA SER A 59 -15.24 0.75 3.25
C SER A 59 -16.06 1.78 4.03
N PRO A 60 -17.41 1.73 4.05
CA PRO A 60 -18.13 2.44 5.10
C PRO A 60 -17.54 1.88 6.38
N ALA A 61 -17.06 2.73 7.29
CA ALA A 61 -16.54 2.28 8.57
C ALA A 61 -17.70 1.69 9.38
N GLY A 62 -18.12 0.48 9.03
CA GLY A 62 -18.97 -0.39 9.81
C GLY A 62 -18.05 -1.29 10.60
N ASP A 63 -17.66 -0.78 11.77
CA ASP A 63 -17.32 -1.62 12.92
C ASP A 63 -16.47 -2.87 12.62
N HIS A 64 -15.30 -2.68 12.03
CA HIS A 64 -14.19 -3.58 12.31
C HIS A 64 -13.33 -2.82 13.29
N GLY A 65 -13.77 -2.82 14.55
CA GLY A 65 -13.08 -2.17 15.66
C GLY A 65 -11.57 -2.30 15.48
N VAL A 66 -10.87 -1.17 15.62
CA VAL A 66 -9.42 -1.07 15.58
C VAL A 66 -8.87 -2.20 16.47
N ARG A 67 -8.50 -3.32 15.85
CA ARG A 67 -8.02 -4.49 16.58
C ARG A 67 -6.53 -4.34 16.67
N PHE A 68 -6.06 -4.04 17.87
CA PHE A 68 -4.65 -4.19 18.20
C PHE A 68 -4.30 -5.67 18.02
N LEU A 69 -3.58 -5.97 16.95
CA LEU A 69 -2.91 -7.26 16.80
C LEU A 69 -1.57 -7.13 17.52
N PRO A 70 -1.25 -8.01 18.47
CA PRO A 70 0.09 -8.03 19.06
C PRO A 70 1.10 -8.26 17.94
N LEU A 71 1.99 -7.28 17.73
CA LEU A 71 3.16 -7.48 16.90
C LEU A 71 4.12 -8.33 17.72
N GLU A 72 4.23 -9.61 17.39
CA GLU A 72 5.29 -10.42 17.95
C GLU A 72 6.63 -9.79 17.58
N ARG A 73 7.43 -9.56 18.61
CA ARG A 73 8.74 -8.92 18.51
C ARG A 73 9.60 -9.82 17.63
N VAL A 74 9.97 -9.36 16.44
CA VAL A 74 10.97 -10.06 15.62
C VAL A 74 12.28 -9.99 16.40
N GLU A 75 12.63 -11.07 17.09
CA GLU A 75 13.90 -11.19 17.80
C GLU A 75 15.02 -11.21 16.76
N TYR A 76 15.68 -10.06 16.60
CA TYR A 76 17.01 -10.02 16.02
C TYR A 76 17.97 -10.69 17.00
N VAL A 77 18.26 -11.98 16.80
CA VAL A 77 19.39 -12.64 17.42
C VAL A 77 20.64 -12.13 16.72
N ILE A 78 21.31 -11.16 17.34
CA ILE A 78 22.68 -10.79 16.99
C ILE A 78 23.58 -11.83 17.67
N LEU A 79 24.23 -12.68 16.87
CA LEU A 79 25.35 -13.52 17.31
C LEU A 79 26.58 -12.68 17.61
#